data_AF-A0A1V5GNR9-F1
#
_entry.id   AF-A0A1V5GNR9-F1
#
_cell.length_a   1.000
_cell.length_b   1.000
_cell.length_c   1.000
_cell.angle_alpha   90.00
_cell.angle_beta   90.00
_cell.angle_gamma   90.00
#
_symmetry.space_group_name_H-M   'P 1'
#
loop_
_entity.id
_entity.type
_entity.pdbx_description
1 polymer ?
#
loop_
_entity_poly.entity_id
_entity_poly.type
_entity_poly.pdbx_seq_one_letter_code
_entity_poly.pdbx_strand_id
1 'polypeptide(L)'
;MKKFLMLPIITAAALLMTPLDASAVSYSLPQTEYTTVTASDALKAEKVASLVNKVRRQNGLPEMKIFPLLSKAAAVRAEELSRSFSHTRPDNQPFYSIVNEYGIPWGGVAENAAYGQPTPESAVNSWMNSDNHRKNLLNPNFNYIGVGAYEVNGVYYWDQIFIQAREEMTGAAFPRNFGDANLDGIIDAVDATLVLTDYARVSVGKTTTLNEAQRGNADMNLNGIIDAVDASAILTYYAKSSVG
;
A
#
# COMPACT_ATOMS: atom_id res chain seq x y z
N MET A 1 68.02 44.24 -1.38
CA MET A 1 66.63 44.35 -1.88
C MET A 1 65.98 42.98 -1.84
N LYS A 2 65.33 42.62 -0.73
CA LYS A 2 64.63 41.34 -0.56
C LYS A 2 63.14 41.59 -0.79
N LYS A 3 62.57 40.96 -1.83
CA LYS A 3 61.14 40.99 -2.15
C LYS A 3 60.38 40.20 -1.08
N PHE A 4 59.49 40.86 -0.35
CA PHE A 4 58.51 40.21 0.52
C PHE A 4 57.39 39.63 -0.37
N LEU A 5 57.21 38.31 -0.34
CA LEU A 5 56.00 37.66 -0.84
C LEU A 5 54.91 37.81 0.24
N MET A 6 53.80 38.47 -0.09
CA MET A 6 52.56 38.36 0.68
C MET A 6 51.90 37.01 0.34
N LEU A 7 51.61 36.19 1.35
CA LEU A 7 50.62 35.11 1.24
C LEU A 7 49.20 35.69 1.35
N PRO A 8 48.21 35.16 0.60
CA PRO A 8 46.82 35.52 0.83
C PRO A 8 46.31 34.85 2.11
N ILE A 9 45.68 35.64 2.97
CA ILE A 9 44.91 35.16 4.12
C ILE A 9 43.61 34.59 3.56
N ILE A 10 43.49 33.26 3.55
CA ILE A 10 42.21 32.58 3.29
C ILE A 10 41.42 32.63 4.60
N THR A 11 40.48 33.55 4.70
CA THR A 11 39.46 33.56 5.75
C THR A 11 38.53 32.37 5.53
N ALA A 12 38.68 31.34 6.35
CA ALA A 12 37.70 30.26 6.44
C ALA A 12 36.42 30.81 7.09
N ALA A 13 35.41 31.11 6.27
CA ALA A 13 34.07 31.32 6.75
C ALA A 13 33.54 29.96 7.24
N ALA A 14 33.49 29.77 8.56
CA ALA A 14 32.73 28.68 9.16
C ALA A 14 31.24 28.89 8.82
N LEU A 15 30.76 28.17 7.80
CA LEU A 15 29.35 28.02 7.52
C LEU A 15 28.75 27.27 8.72
N LEU A 16 28.05 28.00 9.60
CA LEU A 16 27.18 27.41 10.60
C LEU A 16 26.06 26.67 9.85
N MET A 17 26.22 25.35 9.65
CA MET A 17 25.09 24.49 9.31
C MET A 17 24.18 24.47 10.52
N THR A 18 23.11 25.26 10.49
CA THR A 18 21.98 25.03 11.38
C THR A 18 21.46 23.61 11.12
N PRO A 19 21.13 22.83 12.15
CA PRO A 19 20.49 21.54 11.93
C PRO A 19 19.22 21.79 11.10
N LEU A 20 19.06 21.02 10.02
CA LEU A 20 17.82 20.99 9.27
C LEU A 20 16.75 20.51 10.26
N ASP A 21 15.82 21.40 10.64
CA ASP A 21 14.65 21.01 11.41
C ASP A 21 13.92 19.91 10.64
N ALA A 22 14.10 18.66 11.08
CA ALA A 22 13.29 17.53 10.70
C ALA A 22 11.91 17.71 11.36
N SER A 23 11.17 18.69 10.85
CA SER A 23 9.75 18.82 11.11
C SER A 23 9.12 17.61 10.45
N ALA A 24 8.87 16.56 11.25
CA ALA A 24 8.08 15.42 10.82
C ALA A 24 6.77 15.98 10.27
N VAL A 25 6.61 15.91 8.95
CA VAL A 25 5.33 16.19 8.31
C VAL A 25 4.42 15.08 8.82
N SER A 26 3.61 15.39 9.83
CA SER A 26 2.57 14.49 10.31
C SER A 26 1.57 14.35 9.17
N TYR A 27 1.70 13.27 8.39
CA TYR A 27 0.68 12.88 7.43
C TYR A 27 -0.57 12.45 8.22
N SER A 28 -1.45 13.41 8.46
CA SER A 28 -2.80 13.16 8.94
C SER A 28 -3.58 12.56 7.77
N LEU A 29 -3.65 11.23 7.67
CA LEU A 29 -4.58 10.59 6.75
C LEU A 29 -6.01 11.05 7.10
N PRO A 30 -6.81 11.51 6.11
CA PRO A 30 -8.17 11.94 6.38
C PRO A 30 -8.97 10.78 6.99
N GLN A 31 -9.63 11.04 8.12
CA GLN A 31 -10.61 10.14 8.70
C GLN A 31 -11.93 10.26 7.92
N THR A 32 -11.98 9.64 6.76
CA THR A 32 -13.26 9.21 6.18
C THR A 32 -13.70 7.96 6.93
N GLU A 33 -15.00 7.82 7.22
CA GLU A 33 -15.55 6.56 7.74
C GLU A 33 -15.21 5.44 6.76
N TYR A 34 -14.15 4.68 7.05
CA TYR A 34 -13.76 3.53 6.25
C TYR A 34 -14.82 2.45 6.45
N THR A 35 -15.63 2.19 5.42
CA THR A 35 -16.53 1.05 5.39
C THR A 35 -15.72 -0.21 5.65
N THR A 36 -16.23 -1.10 6.51
CA THR A 36 -15.52 -2.32 6.92
C THR A 36 -15.32 -3.25 5.73
N VAL A 37 -14.15 -3.19 5.09
CA VAL A 37 -13.70 -4.21 4.13
C VAL A 37 -13.68 -5.54 4.86
N THR A 38 -14.42 -6.53 4.36
CA THR A 38 -14.43 -7.84 5.00
C THR A 38 -13.11 -8.56 4.76
N ALA A 39 -12.71 -9.43 5.70
CA ALA A 39 -11.53 -10.28 5.51
C ALA A 39 -11.65 -11.14 4.24
N SER A 40 -12.87 -11.57 3.89
CA SER A 40 -13.15 -12.32 2.65
C SER A 40 -12.83 -11.50 1.40
N ASP A 41 -13.19 -10.22 1.37
CA ASP A 41 -12.99 -9.36 0.20
C ASP A 41 -11.51 -9.06 0.00
N ALA A 42 -10.80 -8.75 1.08
CA ALA A 42 -9.34 -8.56 1.06
C ALA A 42 -8.61 -9.82 0.54
N LEU A 43 -9.03 -11.02 0.96
CA LEU A 43 -8.48 -12.29 0.48
C LEU A 43 -8.71 -12.49 -1.02
N LYS A 44 -9.89 -12.13 -1.53
CA LYS A 44 -10.19 -12.24 -2.97
C LYS A 44 -9.39 -11.24 -3.78
N ALA A 45 -9.24 -10.01 -3.30
CA ALA A 45 -8.43 -8.98 -3.94
C ALA A 45 -6.94 -9.39 -4.03
N GLU A 46 -6.37 -9.93 -2.95
CA GLU A 46 -4.99 -10.46 -2.94
C GLU A 46 -4.83 -11.62 -3.95
N LYS A 47 -5.84 -12.49 -4.04
CA LYS A 47 -5.86 -13.58 -5.01
C LYS A 47 -5.87 -13.06 -6.46
N VAL A 48 -6.66 -12.02 -6.74
CA VAL A 48 -6.67 -11.35 -8.06
C VAL A 48 -5.27 -10.82 -8.39
N ALA A 49 -4.61 -10.11 -7.48
CA ALA A 49 -3.26 -9.58 -7.72
C ALA A 49 -2.25 -10.70 -8.03
N SER A 50 -2.32 -11.81 -7.29
CA SER A 50 -1.48 -13.00 -7.52
C SER A 50 -1.74 -13.64 -8.89
N LEU A 51 -3.00 -13.70 -9.32
CA LEU A 51 -3.39 -14.21 -10.64
C LEU A 51 -2.92 -13.29 -11.77
N VAL A 52 -2.97 -11.97 -11.59
CA VAL A 52 -2.39 -11.01 -12.55
C VAL A 52 -0.89 -11.23 -12.70
N ASN A 53 -0.15 -11.38 -11.59
CA ASN A 53 1.28 -11.68 -11.66
C ASN A 53 1.57 -13.02 -12.33
N LYS A 54 0.73 -14.05 -12.12
CA LYS A 54 0.82 -15.31 -12.88
C LYS A 54 0.65 -15.08 -14.38
N VAL A 55 -0.34 -14.29 -14.80
CA VAL A 55 -0.55 -13.91 -16.20
C VAL A 55 0.67 -13.16 -16.76
N ARG A 56 1.21 -12.21 -16.01
CA ARG A 56 2.41 -11.44 -16.42
C ARG A 56 3.62 -12.33 -16.62
N ARG A 57 3.91 -13.24 -15.67
CA ARG A 57 4.97 -14.25 -15.82
C ARG A 57 4.80 -15.09 -17.09
N GLN A 58 3.58 -15.56 -17.36
CA GLN A 58 3.26 -16.35 -18.56
C GLN A 58 3.48 -15.58 -19.87
N ASN A 59 3.46 -14.24 -19.82
CA ASN A 59 3.73 -13.36 -20.95
C ASN A 59 5.16 -12.77 -20.92
N GLY A 60 6.06 -13.30 -20.10
CA GLY A 60 7.46 -12.86 -20.03
C GLY A 60 7.67 -11.48 -19.39
N LEU A 61 6.70 -10.99 -18.62
CA LEU A 61 6.75 -9.71 -17.95
C LEU A 61 7.15 -9.86 -16.47
N PRO A 62 7.87 -8.88 -15.89
CA PRO A 62 8.10 -8.83 -14.46
C PRO A 62 6.79 -8.75 -13.67
N GLU A 63 6.77 -9.36 -12.50
CA GLU A 63 5.69 -9.20 -11.54
C GLU A 63 5.60 -7.77 -11.03
N MET A 64 4.38 -7.31 -10.80
CA MET A 64 4.15 -6.06 -10.07
C MET A 64 4.20 -6.35 -8.58
N LYS A 65 4.83 -5.46 -7.83
CA LYS A 65 4.79 -5.50 -6.36
C LYS A 65 3.37 -5.15 -5.92
N ILE A 66 2.77 -6.00 -5.09
CA ILE A 66 1.48 -5.67 -4.47
C ILE A 66 1.73 -4.59 -3.43
N PHE A 67 1.05 -3.46 -3.57
CA PHE A 67 1.27 -2.32 -2.70
C PHE A 67 0.09 -2.12 -1.74
N PRO A 68 0.26 -2.37 -0.42
CA PRO A 68 -0.86 -2.34 0.54
C PRO A 68 -1.69 -1.04 0.55
N LEU A 69 -1.06 0.14 0.55
CA LEU A 69 -1.79 1.42 0.50
C LEU A 69 -2.57 1.56 -0.81
N LEU A 70 -2.01 1.10 -1.93
CA LEU A 70 -2.71 1.10 -3.22
C LEU A 70 -3.88 0.10 -3.22
N SER A 71 -3.75 -1.04 -2.55
CA SER A 71 -4.86 -1.99 -2.37
C SER A 71 -5.99 -1.41 -1.52
N LYS A 72 -5.71 -0.54 -0.55
CA LYS A 72 -6.74 0.17 0.22
C LYS A 72 -7.43 1.24 -0.60
N ALA A 73 -6.65 2.02 -1.34
CA ALA A 73 -7.17 2.93 -2.33
C ALA A 73 -8.11 2.18 -3.32
N ALA A 74 -7.68 1.03 -3.84
CA ALA A 74 -8.49 0.18 -4.70
C ALA A 74 -9.73 -0.41 -4.00
N ALA A 75 -9.66 -0.74 -2.70
CA ALA A 75 -10.82 -1.22 -1.93
C ALA A 75 -11.89 -0.13 -1.77
N VAL A 76 -11.47 1.12 -1.47
CA VAL A 76 -12.38 2.28 -1.47
C VAL A 76 -12.98 2.48 -2.85
N ARG A 77 -12.17 2.36 -3.92
CA ARG A 77 -12.69 2.41 -5.29
C ARG A 77 -13.71 1.32 -5.60
N ALA A 78 -13.47 0.08 -5.16
CA ALA A 78 -14.41 -1.03 -5.36
C ALA A 78 -15.76 -0.76 -4.69
N GLU A 79 -15.77 -0.15 -3.51
CA GLU A 79 -16.99 0.31 -2.86
C GLU A 79 -17.67 1.46 -3.64
N GLU A 80 -16.91 2.47 -4.05
CA GLU A 80 -17.43 3.59 -4.84
C GLU A 80 -18.06 3.11 -6.16
N LEU A 81 -17.45 2.11 -6.81
CA LEU A 81 -17.97 1.46 -8.01
C LEU A 81 -19.32 0.77 -7.77
N SER A 82 -19.61 0.33 -6.55
CA SER A 82 -20.92 -0.23 -6.19
C SER A 82 -22.03 0.81 -6.12
N ARG A 83 -21.66 2.08 -5.90
CA ARG A 83 -22.58 3.22 -5.86
C ARG A 83 -22.75 3.84 -7.25
N SER A 84 -21.66 3.90 -8.01
CA SER A 84 -21.61 4.41 -9.37
C SER A 84 -20.48 3.71 -10.15
N PHE A 85 -20.85 2.80 -11.07
CA PHE A 85 -19.87 2.07 -11.87
C PHE A 85 -19.29 2.96 -12.98
N SER A 86 -18.25 3.73 -12.63
CA SER A 86 -17.57 4.70 -13.49
C SER A 86 -16.11 4.87 -13.08
N HIS A 87 -15.26 5.23 -14.05
CA HIS A 87 -13.89 5.72 -13.82
C HIS A 87 -13.85 7.14 -13.21
N THR A 88 -15.00 7.79 -13.12
CA THR A 88 -15.21 9.00 -12.33
C THR A 88 -15.79 8.59 -10.97
N ARG A 89 -15.15 9.06 -9.89
CA ARG A 89 -15.58 8.80 -8.52
C ARG A 89 -16.90 9.52 -8.20
N PRO A 90 -17.64 9.09 -7.16
CA PRO A 90 -18.92 9.71 -6.77
C PRO A 90 -18.83 11.22 -6.42
N ASP A 91 -17.64 11.69 -6.05
CA ASP A 91 -17.32 13.10 -5.78
C ASP A 91 -17.00 13.91 -7.05
N ASN A 92 -17.17 13.32 -8.24
CA ASN A 92 -16.80 13.84 -9.56
C ASN A 92 -15.29 13.99 -9.82
N GLN A 93 -14.43 13.45 -8.95
CA GLN A 93 -13.01 13.39 -9.19
C GLN A 93 -12.66 12.21 -10.11
N PRO A 94 -11.55 12.30 -10.88
CA PRO A 94 -11.05 11.15 -11.63
C PRO A 94 -10.60 10.03 -10.68
N PHE A 95 -10.68 8.76 -11.08
CA PHE A 95 -10.33 7.62 -10.22
C PHE A 95 -8.99 7.79 -9.49
N TYR A 96 -7.96 8.33 -10.15
CA TYR A 96 -6.62 8.45 -9.58
C TYR A 96 -6.53 9.46 -8.42
N SER A 97 -7.57 10.26 -8.15
CA SER A 97 -7.57 11.13 -6.97
C SER A 97 -7.47 10.34 -5.68
N ILE A 98 -8.01 9.11 -5.62
CA ILE A 98 -7.84 8.22 -4.47
C ILE A 98 -6.37 7.88 -4.21
N VAL A 99 -5.56 7.73 -5.26
CA VAL A 99 -4.13 7.44 -5.14
C VAL A 99 -3.41 8.64 -4.51
N ASN A 100 -3.84 9.85 -4.85
CA ASN A 100 -3.32 11.09 -4.28
C ASN A 100 -3.78 11.30 -2.82
N GLU A 101 -5.03 10.93 -2.49
CA GLU A 101 -5.57 10.99 -1.12
C GLU A 101 -4.76 10.13 -0.15
N TYR A 102 -4.28 8.98 -0.62
CA TYR A 102 -3.38 8.10 0.13
C TYR A 102 -1.90 8.52 0.07
N GLY A 103 -1.59 9.67 -0.55
CA GLY A 103 -0.23 10.21 -0.63
C GLY A 103 0.74 9.36 -1.45
N ILE A 104 0.23 8.51 -2.34
CA ILE A 104 1.04 7.57 -3.12
C ILE A 104 1.67 8.32 -4.31
N PRO A 105 3.01 8.39 -4.43
CA PRO A 105 3.64 9.05 -5.57
C PRO A 105 3.61 8.18 -6.83
N TRP A 106 3.24 8.73 -7.98
CA TRP A 106 3.20 7.96 -9.23
C TRP A 106 3.64 8.79 -10.44
N GLY A 107 4.23 8.10 -11.42
CA GLY A 107 4.62 8.64 -12.72
C GLY A 107 3.65 8.28 -13.84
N GLY A 108 2.96 7.16 -13.70
CA GLY A 108 1.83 6.74 -14.52
C GLY A 108 0.84 5.94 -13.67
N VAL A 109 -0.45 6.00 -14.02
CA VAL A 109 -1.54 5.34 -13.30
C VAL A 109 -2.59 4.82 -14.28
N ALA A 110 -3.18 3.67 -14.00
CA ALA A 110 -4.32 3.12 -14.74
C ALA A 110 -5.28 2.38 -13.81
N GLU A 111 -6.54 2.26 -14.23
CA GLU A 111 -7.59 1.51 -13.54
C GLU A 111 -8.14 0.41 -14.45
N ASN A 112 -8.46 -0.73 -13.87
CA ASN A 112 -9.40 -1.68 -14.43
C ASN A 112 -10.52 -1.93 -13.42
N ALA A 113 -11.75 -1.61 -13.81
CA ALA A 113 -12.95 -1.85 -13.02
C ALA A 113 -13.75 -3.01 -13.62
N ALA A 114 -14.37 -3.82 -12.78
CA ALA A 114 -15.36 -4.82 -13.21
C ALA A 114 -16.39 -5.09 -12.12
N TYR A 115 -17.53 -5.66 -12.48
CA TYR A 115 -18.51 -6.14 -11.50
C TYR A 115 -19.28 -7.35 -12.04
N GLY A 116 -19.84 -8.13 -11.12
CA GLY A 116 -20.65 -9.32 -11.43
C GLY A 116 -19.88 -10.62 -11.61
N GLN A 117 -18.54 -10.58 -11.62
CA GLN A 117 -17.71 -11.78 -11.62
C GLN A 117 -17.67 -12.37 -10.20
N PRO A 118 -18.10 -13.63 -9.97
CA PRO A 118 -18.24 -14.18 -8.62
C PRO A 118 -16.92 -14.61 -7.98
N THR A 119 -15.85 -14.77 -8.77
CA THR A 119 -14.55 -15.25 -8.28
C THR A 119 -13.38 -14.42 -8.82
N PRO A 120 -12.24 -14.40 -8.11
CA PRO A 120 -10.99 -13.81 -8.60
C PRO A 120 -10.59 -14.28 -10.01
N GLU A 121 -10.72 -15.57 -10.29
CA GLU A 121 -10.39 -16.16 -11.59
C GLU A 121 -11.31 -15.61 -12.70
N SER A 122 -12.61 -15.51 -12.43
CA SER A 122 -13.57 -14.96 -13.39
C SER A 122 -13.35 -13.46 -13.65
N ALA A 123 -12.94 -12.69 -12.64
CA ALA A 123 -12.57 -11.28 -12.80
C ALA A 123 -11.33 -11.12 -13.68
N VAL A 124 -10.25 -11.85 -13.39
CA VAL A 124 -9.01 -11.83 -14.19
C VAL A 124 -9.24 -12.28 -15.62
N ASN A 125 -10.02 -13.33 -15.84
CA ASN A 125 -10.38 -13.79 -17.18
C ASN A 125 -11.20 -12.74 -17.95
N SER A 126 -12.13 -12.06 -17.28
CA SER A 126 -12.91 -10.97 -17.88
C SER A 126 -12.02 -9.83 -18.38
N TRP A 127 -11.07 -9.36 -17.56
CA TRP A 127 -10.12 -8.32 -17.98
C TRP A 127 -9.19 -8.79 -19.10
N MET A 128 -8.72 -10.04 -19.06
CA MET A 128 -7.86 -10.59 -20.11
C MET A 128 -8.56 -10.75 -21.47
N ASN A 129 -9.88 -10.89 -21.47
CA ASN A 129 -10.69 -10.97 -22.68
C ASN A 129 -11.14 -9.60 -23.21
N SER A 130 -10.78 -8.50 -22.54
CA SER A 130 -11.02 -7.13 -23.01
C SER A 130 -9.71 -6.47 -23.44
N ASP A 131 -9.61 -6.06 -24.69
CA ASP A 131 -8.39 -5.46 -25.23
C ASP A 131 -7.91 -4.24 -24.43
N ASN A 132 -8.83 -3.41 -23.95
CA ASN A 132 -8.48 -2.22 -23.16
C ASN A 132 -7.98 -2.58 -21.76
N HIS A 133 -8.63 -3.53 -21.07
CA HIS A 133 -8.20 -3.94 -19.73
C HIS A 133 -6.91 -4.75 -19.78
N ARG A 134 -6.78 -5.64 -20.78
CA ARG A 134 -5.59 -6.46 -21.02
C ARG A 134 -4.34 -5.61 -21.23
N LYS A 135 -4.46 -4.47 -21.93
CA LYS A 135 -3.34 -3.52 -22.10
C LYS A 135 -2.77 -3.07 -20.76
N ASN A 136 -3.61 -2.81 -19.76
CA ASN A 136 -3.14 -2.42 -18.42
C ASN A 136 -2.44 -3.58 -17.71
N LEU A 137 -3.02 -4.79 -17.72
CA LEU A 137 -2.42 -5.99 -17.09
C LEU A 137 -1.03 -6.31 -17.65
N LEU A 138 -0.85 -6.13 -18.97
CA LEU A 138 0.37 -6.48 -19.69
C LEU A 138 1.26 -5.26 -19.98
N ASN A 139 1.00 -4.11 -19.39
CA ASN A 139 1.85 -2.94 -19.57
C ASN A 139 3.19 -3.16 -18.83
N PRO A 140 4.34 -3.13 -19.53
CA PRO A 140 5.65 -3.33 -18.90
C PRO A 140 6.07 -2.16 -18.00
N ASN A 141 5.45 -0.98 -18.14
CA ASN A 141 5.82 0.21 -17.37
C ASN A 141 5.27 0.20 -15.94
N PHE A 142 4.22 -0.58 -15.67
CA PHE A 142 3.67 -0.71 -14.32
C PHE A 142 4.50 -1.69 -13.49
N ASN A 143 4.85 -1.24 -12.28
CA ASN A 143 5.70 -1.96 -11.33
C ASN A 143 5.02 -2.18 -9.96
N TYR A 144 3.88 -1.54 -9.70
CA TYR A 144 3.03 -1.82 -8.54
C TYR A 144 1.56 -1.99 -8.91
N ILE A 145 0.85 -2.79 -8.12
CA ILE A 145 -0.59 -3.02 -8.23
C ILE A 145 -1.24 -2.95 -6.85
N GLY A 146 -2.42 -2.33 -6.79
CA GLY A 146 -3.39 -2.47 -5.72
C GLY A 146 -4.67 -3.06 -6.27
N VAL A 147 -5.32 -3.92 -5.48
CA VAL A 147 -6.59 -4.53 -5.87
C VAL A 147 -7.60 -4.36 -4.75
N GLY A 148 -8.82 -4.00 -5.12
CA GLY A 148 -9.97 -3.93 -4.24
C GLY A 148 -11.07 -4.90 -4.65
N ALA A 149 -11.82 -5.36 -3.66
CA ALA A 149 -13.05 -6.11 -3.85
C ALA A 149 -14.09 -5.58 -2.86
N TYR A 150 -15.34 -5.49 -3.29
CA TYR A 150 -16.45 -5.08 -2.43
C TYR A 150 -17.72 -5.83 -2.85
N GLU A 151 -18.39 -6.45 -1.88
CA GLU A 151 -19.55 -7.30 -2.13
C GLU A 151 -20.84 -6.61 -1.69
N VAL A 152 -21.84 -6.60 -2.57
CA VAL A 152 -23.18 -6.11 -2.27
C VAL A 152 -24.22 -7.11 -2.79
N ASN A 153 -24.98 -7.73 -1.88
CA ASN A 153 -26.09 -8.65 -2.19
C ASN A 153 -25.72 -9.81 -3.14
N GLY A 154 -24.57 -10.44 -2.91
CA GLY A 154 -23.97 -11.51 -3.71
C GLY A 154 -23.21 -11.03 -4.95
N VAL A 155 -23.14 -9.72 -5.20
CA VAL A 155 -22.50 -9.14 -6.39
C VAL A 155 -21.19 -8.47 -6.00
N TYR A 156 -20.10 -8.96 -6.57
CA TYR A 156 -18.78 -8.37 -6.39
C TYR A 156 -18.54 -7.21 -7.37
N TYR A 157 -17.95 -6.15 -6.83
CA TYR A 157 -17.30 -5.05 -7.53
C TYR A 157 -15.79 -5.18 -7.31
N TRP A 158 -15.04 -5.03 -8.39
CA TRP A 158 -13.61 -5.24 -8.43
C TRP A 158 -12.92 -4.02 -8.99
N ASP A 159 -11.80 -3.65 -8.38
CA ASP A 159 -10.96 -2.57 -8.87
C ASP A 159 -9.49 -3.00 -8.88
N GLN A 160 -8.77 -2.65 -9.94
CA GLN A 160 -7.31 -2.77 -10.01
C GLN A 160 -6.72 -1.42 -10.33
N ILE A 161 -5.83 -0.94 -9.47
CA ILE A 161 -5.05 0.26 -9.72
C ILE A 161 -3.61 -0.16 -9.99
N PHE A 162 -3.09 0.28 -11.13
CA PHE A 162 -1.71 0.05 -11.53
C PHE A 162 -0.96 1.37 -11.44
N ILE A 163 0.26 1.35 -10.90
CA ILE A 163 1.13 2.53 -10.94
C ILE A 163 2.51 2.18 -11.50
N GLN A 164 3.07 3.16 -12.20
CA GLN A 164 4.50 3.27 -12.46
C GLN A 164 5.05 4.21 -11.40
N ALA A 165 5.65 3.67 -10.35
CA ALA A 165 6.36 4.49 -9.38
C ALA A 165 7.64 5.06 -10.02
N ARG A 166 7.91 6.35 -9.77
CA ARG A 166 9.14 7.02 -10.23
C ARG A 166 10.36 6.64 -9.38
N GLU A 167 10.11 6.18 -8.16
CA GLU A 167 11.09 5.76 -7.17
C GLU A 167 10.60 4.46 -6.54
N GLU A 168 11.51 3.67 -5.98
CA GLU A 168 11.10 2.52 -5.19
C GLU A 168 10.35 3.00 -3.95
N MET A 169 9.12 2.54 -3.79
CA MET A 169 8.33 2.84 -2.61
C MET A 169 9.02 2.25 -1.38
N THR A 170 9.32 3.10 -0.39
CA THR A 170 9.96 2.72 0.90
C THR A 170 9.35 3.53 2.06
N GLY A 171 9.66 3.16 3.31
CA GLY A 171 9.26 3.94 4.49
C GLY A 171 7.78 3.81 4.84
N ALA A 172 7.10 4.86 5.31
CA ALA A 172 5.67 4.78 5.64
C ALA A 172 4.78 4.41 4.44
N ALA A 173 5.24 4.74 3.21
CA ALA A 173 4.58 4.37 1.97
C ALA A 173 4.96 2.96 1.48
N PHE A 174 5.86 2.24 2.16
CA PHE A 174 6.13 0.82 1.94
C PHE A 174 6.76 0.34 3.24
N PRO A 175 5.95 0.19 4.31
CA PRO A 175 6.47 -0.25 5.59
C PRO A 175 7.18 -1.55 5.29
N ARG A 176 8.50 -1.56 5.45
CA ARG A 176 9.33 -2.69 5.01
C ARG A 176 8.78 -3.87 5.77
N ASN A 177 8.10 -4.75 5.05
CA ASN A 177 7.40 -5.92 5.55
C ASN A 177 6.14 -5.57 6.36
N PHE A 178 5.05 -5.31 5.65
CA PHE A 178 3.71 -5.24 6.23
C PHE A 178 3.43 -6.54 7.00
N GLY A 179 3.24 -6.44 8.31
CA GLY A 179 3.09 -7.57 9.22
C GLY A 179 4.37 -8.04 9.92
N ASP A 180 5.55 -7.51 9.59
CA ASP A 180 6.81 -7.70 10.34
C ASP A 180 6.86 -6.60 11.42
N ALA A 181 6.04 -6.76 12.44
CA ALA A 181 5.93 -5.79 13.51
C ALA A 181 7.25 -5.66 14.30
N ASN A 182 8.10 -6.68 14.30
CA ASN A 182 9.34 -6.70 15.09
C ASN A 182 10.57 -6.15 14.32
N LEU A 183 10.46 -5.97 13.00
CA LEU A 183 11.48 -5.48 12.06
C LEU A 183 12.67 -6.43 11.84
N ASP A 184 12.47 -7.73 11.97
CA ASP A 184 13.52 -8.75 11.79
C ASP A 184 13.66 -9.26 10.35
N GLY A 185 12.74 -8.86 9.46
CA GLY A 185 12.74 -9.27 8.07
C GLY A 185 11.87 -10.48 7.77
N ILE A 186 11.23 -11.08 8.77
CA ILE A 186 10.40 -12.27 8.69
C ILE A 186 9.00 -11.88 9.16
N ILE A 187 7.96 -12.49 8.56
CA ILE A 187 6.58 -12.32 9.04
C ILE A 187 6.16 -13.65 9.64
N ASP A 188 6.06 -13.70 10.97
CA ASP A 188 5.70 -14.91 11.69
C ASP A 188 4.81 -14.67 12.93
N ALA A 189 4.68 -15.69 13.78
CA ALA A 189 3.85 -15.60 14.98
C ALA A 189 4.42 -14.63 16.04
N VAL A 190 5.72 -14.29 15.99
CA VAL A 190 6.36 -13.32 16.87
C VAL A 190 5.82 -11.93 16.61
N ASP A 191 5.62 -11.58 15.34
CA ASP A 191 5.04 -10.29 14.96
C ASP A 191 3.61 -10.13 15.47
N ALA A 192 2.77 -11.15 15.27
CA ALA A 192 1.41 -11.16 15.78
C ALA A 192 1.38 -11.09 17.31
N THR A 193 2.34 -11.74 17.98
CA THR A 193 2.48 -11.68 19.43
C THR A 193 2.87 -10.28 19.90
N LEU A 194 3.76 -9.59 19.18
CA LEU A 194 4.15 -8.22 19.46
C LEU A 194 2.94 -7.27 19.35
N VAL A 195 2.15 -7.42 18.28
CA VAL A 195 0.90 -6.66 18.08
C VAL A 195 -0.09 -6.89 19.22
N LEU A 196 -0.37 -8.15 19.59
CA LEU A 196 -1.29 -8.48 20.70
C LEU A 196 -0.77 -7.96 22.05
N THR A 197 0.54 -8.02 22.28
CA THR A 197 1.16 -7.54 23.51
C THR A 197 0.99 -6.03 23.64
N ASP A 198 1.23 -5.29 22.56
CA ASP A 198 1.06 -3.84 22.56
C ASP A 198 -0.42 -3.45 22.70
N TYR A 199 -1.31 -4.13 21.97
CA TYR A 199 -2.76 -3.95 22.09
C TYR A 199 -3.27 -4.16 23.52
N ALA A 200 -2.90 -5.27 24.17
CA ALA A 200 -3.31 -5.58 25.54
C ALA A 200 -2.80 -4.51 26.53
N ARG A 201 -1.60 -3.98 26.28
CA ARG A 201 -1.00 -2.91 27.07
C ARG A 201 -1.75 -1.58 26.88
N VAL A 202 -2.03 -1.18 25.64
CA VAL A 202 -2.76 0.06 25.34
C VAL A 202 -4.20 0.00 25.86
N SER A 203 -4.84 -1.17 25.78
CA SER A 203 -6.21 -1.41 26.26
C SER A 203 -6.40 -1.18 27.77
N VAL A 204 -5.32 -1.27 28.56
CA VAL A 204 -5.33 -0.96 30.00
C VAL A 204 -4.82 0.45 30.32
N GLY A 205 -4.79 1.34 29.33
CA GLY A 205 -4.42 2.75 29.49
C GLY A 205 -2.92 3.02 29.56
N LYS A 206 -2.07 2.05 29.20
CA LYS A 206 -0.62 2.27 29.09
C LYS A 206 -0.25 2.77 27.68
N THR A 207 0.90 3.41 27.53
CA THR A 207 1.39 3.89 26.22
C THR A 207 1.91 2.74 25.36
N THR A 208 1.84 2.85 24.03
CA THR A 208 2.48 1.88 23.12
C THR A 208 4.00 1.77 23.36
N THR A 209 4.54 0.58 23.10
CA THR A 209 5.97 0.27 23.05
C THR A 209 6.52 0.26 21.63
N LEU A 210 5.64 0.27 20.62
CA LEU A 210 6.01 0.24 19.21
C LEU A 210 6.45 1.62 18.75
N ASN A 211 7.60 1.67 18.08
CA ASN A 211 8.00 2.87 17.35
C ASN A 211 7.11 3.08 16.11
N GLU A 212 7.24 4.23 15.44
CA GLU A 212 6.41 4.57 14.28
C GLU A 212 6.49 3.56 13.14
N ALA A 213 7.69 3.05 12.84
CA ALA A 213 7.87 2.03 11.80
C ALA A 213 7.21 0.70 12.18
N GLN A 214 7.37 0.27 13.43
CA GLN A 214 6.72 -0.94 13.95
C GLN A 214 5.21 -0.81 13.95
N ARG A 215 4.66 0.35 14.32
CA ARG A 215 3.22 0.61 14.21
C ARG A 215 2.75 0.57 12.76
N GLY A 216 3.50 1.15 11.83
CA GLY A 216 3.18 1.10 10.40
C GLY A 216 3.17 -0.33 9.84
N ASN A 217 4.08 -1.19 10.31
CA ASN A 217 4.10 -2.61 9.96
C ASN A 217 3.03 -3.43 10.69
N ALA A 218 2.72 -3.06 11.93
CA ALA A 218 1.73 -3.71 12.76
C ALA A 218 0.29 -3.40 12.33
N ASP A 219 0.03 -2.20 11.79
CA ASP A 219 -1.30 -1.75 11.37
C ASP A 219 -1.70 -2.37 10.01
N MET A 220 -2.03 -3.66 10.04
CA MET A 220 -2.36 -4.44 8.85
C MET A 220 -3.61 -3.89 8.14
N ASN A 221 -4.54 -3.29 8.88
CA ASN A 221 -5.76 -2.72 8.31
C ASN A 221 -5.68 -1.19 8.06
N LEU A 222 -4.58 -0.51 8.44
CA LEU A 222 -4.31 0.94 8.29
C LEU A 222 -5.44 1.83 8.80
N ASN A 223 -6.16 1.38 9.82
CA ASN A 223 -7.16 2.21 10.49
C ASN A 223 -6.52 3.15 11.54
N GLY A 224 -5.19 3.09 11.71
CA GLY A 224 -4.44 3.87 12.69
C GLY A 224 -4.52 3.29 14.12
N ILE A 225 -5.12 2.12 14.29
CA ILE A 225 -5.37 1.43 15.56
C ILE A 225 -4.68 0.08 15.49
N ILE A 226 -3.77 -0.18 16.43
CA ILE A 226 -3.11 -1.48 16.56
C ILE A 226 -3.95 -2.37 17.46
N ASP A 227 -4.58 -3.41 16.89
CA ASP A 227 -5.45 -4.30 17.65
C ASP A 227 -5.34 -5.79 17.27
N ALA A 228 -6.25 -6.60 17.82
CA ALA A 228 -6.26 -8.05 17.58
C ALA A 228 -6.63 -8.44 16.13
N VAL A 229 -7.29 -7.55 15.38
CA VAL A 229 -7.56 -7.74 13.95
C VAL A 229 -6.25 -7.75 13.18
N ASP A 230 -5.34 -6.84 13.52
CA ASP A 230 -4.05 -6.77 12.86
C ASP A 230 -3.19 -8.00 13.13
N ALA A 231 -3.12 -8.44 14.40
CA ALA A 231 -2.42 -9.67 14.76
C ALA A 231 -2.99 -10.89 14.02
N SER A 232 -4.31 -10.95 13.86
CA SER A 232 -4.97 -12.02 13.12
C SER A 232 -4.62 -11.99 11.63
N ALA A 233 -4.48 -10.79 11.05
CA ALA A 233 -4.04 -10.62 9.67
C ALA A 233 -2.58 -11.07 9.47
N ILE A 234 -1.70 -10.75 10.42
CA ILE A 234 -0.30 -11.24 10.43
C ILE A 234 -0.26 -12.77 10.47
N LEU A 235 -0.99 -13.40 11.41
CA LEU A 235 -1.05 -14.87 11.51
C LEU A 235 -1.61 -15.52 10.24
N THR A 236 -2.62 -14.90 9.64
CA THR A 236 -3.21 -15.38 8.38
C THR A 236 -2.18 -15.35 7.26
N TYR A 237 -1.40 -14.28 7.17
CA TYR A 237 -0.32 -14.16 6.18
C TYR A 237 0.80 -15.18 6.43
N TYR A 238 1.26 -15.32 7.67
CA TYR A 238 2.27 -16.31 8.05
C TYR A 238 1.84 -17.74 7.73
N ALA A 239 0.60 -18.11 8.08
CA ALA A 239 0.06 -19.45 7.83
C ALA A 239 0.03 -19.80 6.34
N LYS A 240 -0.33 -18.84 5.47
CA LYS A 240 -0.30 -19.04 4.01
C LYS A 240 1.12 -19.14 3.46
N SER A 241 2.04 -18.36 4.00
CA SER A 241 3.43 -18.32 3.53
C SER A 241 4.24 -19.55 3.97
N SER A 242 3.81 -20.21 5.03
CA SER A 242 4.49 -21.38 5.63
C SER A 242 4.06 -22.73 5.06
N VAL A 243 3.00 -22.78 4.23
CA VAL A 243 2.50 -24.02 3.59
C VAL A 243 3.00 -24.20 2.15
N GLY A 244 4.14 -23.58 1.83
CA GLY A 244 4.83 -23.68 0.53
C GLY A 244 5.87 -24.79 0.47
#